data_AF-A0A3A8JTA8-F1
#
_entry.id   AF-A0A3A8JTA8-F1
#
_cell.length_a   1.000
_cell.length_b   1.000
_cell.length_c   1.000
_cell.angle_alpha   90.00
_cell.angle_beta   90.00
_cell.angle_gamma   90.00
#
_symmetry.space_group_name_H-M   'P 1'
#
loop_
_entity.id
_entity.type
_entity.pdbx_description
1 polymer ?
#
loop_
_entity_poly.entity_id
_entity_poly.type
_entity_poly.pdbx_seq_one_letter_code
_entity_poly.pdbx_strand_id
1 'polypeptide(L)'
;MLDLSANPTAARRPYRAPLATLFAAALLATTAGCAGGLDEPERFTGGTSSCAPGTTASSIIQAQCLSCHSTDAKGSAGGGFDLQASGLPGRLYTTNAACNSAPLADSANPSQSFFLKKLTASPGCGSQMPLGGTALNAADTACLTNWLVAGKPSP
;
A
#
# COMPACT_ATOMS: atom_id res chain seq x y z
N MET A 1 -25.79 71.18 13.09
CA MET A 1 -26.66 72.07 13.89
C MET A 1 -27.80 72.46 12.98
N LEU A 2 -29.06 72.14 13.23
CA LEU A 2 -29.77 72.21 14.49
C LEU A 2 -30.72 71.01 14.73
N ASP A 3 -30.93 70.81 16.02
CA ASP A 3 -31.70 69.85 16.81
C ASP A 3 -33.22 69.83 16.56
N LEU A 4 -33.87 68.69 16.87
CA LEU A 4 -35.08 68.52 17.70
C LEU A 4 -35.67 67.11 17.45
N SER A 5 -35.56 66.17 18.39
CA SER A 5 -36.48 65.95 19.52
C SER A 5 -37.62 64.99 19.19
N ALA A 6 -37.56 63.78 19.77
CA ALA A 6 -38.69 63.13 20.45
C ALA A 6 -38.21 61.87 21.18
N ASN A 7 -38.08 61.97 22.50
CA ASN A 7 -38.21 60.87 23.45
C ASN A 7 -39.73 60.68 23.70
N PRO A 8 -40.30 59.46 23.87
CA PRO A 8 -40.30 58.85 25.19
C PRO A 8 -40.29 57.30 25.24
N THR A 9 -39.54 56.80 26.21
CA THR A 9 -39.90 55.75 27.17
C THR A 9 -41.33 55.18 27.08
N ALA A 10 -41.45 53.86 26.93
CA ALA A 10 -42.47 53.08 27.65
C ALA A 10 -42.07 51.58 27.69
N ALA A 11 -41.50 51.19 28.83
CA ALA A 11 -41.29 49.82 29.22
C ALA A 11 -42.63 49.06 29.34
N ARG A 12 -42.66 47.81 28.86
CA ARG A 12 -43.43 46.72 29.48
C ARG A 12 -42.63 45.42 29.42
N ARG A 13 -41.98 45.11 30.54
CA ARG A 13 -41.67 43.73 30.98
C ARG A 13 -43.00 43.07 31.43
N PRO A 14 -43.13 41.74 31.70
CA PRO A 14 -42.06 40.75 31.77
C PRO A 14 -42.43 39.27 31.42
N TYR A 15 -41.41 38.41 31.53
CA TYR A 15 -41.44 36.96 31.80
C TYR A 15 -42.06 36.04 30.75
N ARG A 16 -41.20 35.38 29.94
CA ARG A 16 -41.15 33.91 29.85
C ARG A 16 -39.70 33.42 29.70
N ALA A 17 -39.48 32.28 30.30
CA ALA A 17 -38.26 31.65 30.75
C ALA A 17 -37.18 31.38 29.67
N PRO A 18 -35.93 31.13 30.07
CA PRO A 18 -34.77 31.15 29.19
C PRO A 18 -34.71 29.86 28.36
N LEU A 19 -35.17 29.93 27.11
CA LEU A 19 -34.97 28.89 26.10
C LEU A 19 -33.57 28.95 25.45
N ALA A 20 -32.65 29.75 25.99
CA ALA A 20 -31.35 30.04 25.40
C ALA A 20 -30.18 29.22 25.99
N THR A 21 -30.45 28.25 26.88
CA THR A 21 -29.41 27.45 27.56
C THR A 21 -29.54 25.94 27.33
N LEU A 22 -30.05 25.52 26.16
CA LEU A 22 -30.08 24.10 25.78
C LEU A 22 -29.31 23.78 24.48
N PHE A 23 -28.74 24.77 23.80
CA PHE A 23 -27.98 24.56 22.55
C PHE A 23 -26.45 24.44 22.72
N ALA A 24 -25.91 24.60 23.94
CA ALA A 24 -24.47 24.58 24.18
C ALA A 24 -23.89 23.22 24.63
N ALA A 25 -24.73 22.22 24.94
CA ALA A 25 -24.28 20.92 25.48
C ALA A 25 -24.34 19.76 24.46
N ALA A 26 -24.87 19.98 23.25
CA ALA A 26 -25.12 18.90 22.28
C ALA A 26 -24.01 18.70 21.23
N LEU A 27 -22.99 19.57 21.18
CA LEU A 27 -21.94 19.53 20.15
C LEU A 27 -20.60 18.92 20.63
N LEU A 28 -20.48 18.51 21.90
CA LEU A 28 -19.25 17.93 22.44
C LEU A 28 -19.21 16.39 22.48
N ALA A 29 -20.24 15.70 21.95
CA ALA A 29 -20.43 14.27 22.19
C ALA A 29 -20.20 13.35 20.96
N THR A 30 -19.46 13.76 19.93
CA THR A 30 -19.26 12.94 18.71
C THR A 30 -17.80 12.60 18.36
N THR A 31 -16.85 12.70 19.30
CA THR A 31 -15.50 12.13 19.10
C THR A 31 -15.35 10.75 19.74
N ALA A 32 -16.41 9.94 19.70
CA ALA A 32 -16.28 8.50 19.88
C ALA A 32 -15.61 7.94 18.62
N GLY A 33 -14.28 8.09 18.53
CA GLY A 33 -13.50 7.37 17.54
C GLY A 33 -13.66 5.89 17.81
N CYS A 34 -14.11 5.12 16.81
CA CYS A 34 -14.01 3.67 16.88
C CYS A 34 -12.54 3.33 17.12
N ALA A 35 -12.26 2.62 18.22
CA ALA A 35 -10.99 1.92 18.36
C ALA A 35 -10.96 0.86 17.26
N GLY A 36 -10.35 1.20 16.12
CA GLY A 36 -10.02 0.24 15.09
C GLY A 36 -9.05 -0.76 15.71
N GLY A 37 -9.54 -1.94 16.06
CA GLY A 37 -8.67 -3.07 16.33
C GLY A 37 -7.87 -3.33 15.07
N LEU A 38 -6.55 -3.36 15.19
CA LEU A 38 -5.73 -3.91 14.13
C LEU A 38 -5.97 -5.41 14.18
N ASP A 39 -6.69 -5.96 13.20
CA ASP A 39 -6.87 -7.41 13.07
C ASP A 39 -5.52 -8.15 13.04
N GLU A 40 -4.43 -7.43 12.72
CA GLU A 40 -3.08 -7.98 12.77
C GLU A 40 -2.04 -6.90 13.16
N PRO A 41 -1.78 -6.70 14.47
CA PRO A 41 -0.87 -5.68 14.96
C PRO A 41 0.59 -5.92 14.55
N GLU A 42 0.95 -7.18 14.27
CA GLU A 42 2.29 -7.59 13.86
C GLU A 42 2.73 -6.96 12.53
N ARG A 43 1.77 -6.55 11.69
CA ARG A 43 2.03 -5.84 10.43
C ARG A 43 2.56 -4.42 10.64
N PHE A 44 2.33 -3.86 11.83
CA PHE A 44 2.69 -2.49 12.21
C PHE A 44 3.82 -2.44 13.23
N THR A 45 4.07 -3.52 13.97
CA THR A 45 5.21 -3.64 14.89
C THR A 45 6.47 -4.19 14.21
N GLY A 46 6.46 -4.32 12.89
CA GLY A 46 7.60 -4.86 12.14
C GLY A 46 7.80 -6.34 12.41
N GLY A 47 6.71 -7.13 12.40
CA GLY A 47 6.79 -8.59 12.35
C GLY A 47 7.85 -8.96 11.33
N THR A 48 8.91 -9.63 11.80
CA THR A 48 10.26 -9.59 11.23
C THR A 48 10.22 -9.41 9.72
N SER A 49 10.24 -8.17 9.25
CA SER A 49 10.28 -7.93 7.82
C SER A 49 11.59 -8.57 7.40
N SER A 50 11.56 -9.60 6.56
CA SER A 50 12.80 -10.17 6.03
C SER A 50 13.57 -9.15 5.17
N CYS A 51 12.92 -8.04 4.86
CA CYS A 51 13.52 -6.83 4.34
C CYS A 51 14.38 -6.13 5.40
N ALA A 52 15.54 -5.65 4.97
CA ALA A 52 16.37 -4.79 5.78
C ALA A 52 15.59 -3.57 6.30
N PRO A 53 15.94 -3.01 7.47
CA PRO A 53 15.28 -1.81 7.99
C PRO A 53 15.26 -0.68 6.97
N GLY A 54 14.08 -0.08 6.75
CA GLY A 54 13.87 0.98 5.76
C GLY A 54 13.70 0.49 4.31
N THR A 55 13.76 -0.81 4.05
CA THR A 55 13.58 -1.41 2.73
C THR A 55 12.24 -2.14 2.65
N THR A 56 11.62 -2.10 1.47
CA THR A 56 10.41 -2.87 1.13
C THR A 56 10.65 -3.69 -0.12
N ALA A 57 9.81 -4.70 -0.36
CA ALA A 57 9.84 -5.43 -1.64
C ALA A 57 9.62 -4.48 -2.84
N SER A 58 8.73 -3.50 -2.70
CA SER A 58 8.48 -2.50 -3.75
C SER A 58 9.71 -1.65 -4.03
N SER A 59 10.47 -1.22 -3.02
CA SER A 59 11.71 -0.46 -3.24
C SER A 59 12.81 -1.31 -3.89
N ILE A 60 12.89 -2.61 -3.57
CA ILE A 60 13.80 -3.54 -4.24
C ILE A 60 13.40 -3.71 -5.70
N ILE A 61 12.12 -3.95 -6.00
CA ILE A 61 11.61 -4.08 -7.37
C ILE A 61 11.91 -2.81 -8.17
N GLN A 62 11.65 -1.65 -7.57
CA GLN A 62 11.92 -0.35 -8.19
C GLN A 62 13.39 -0.18 -8.56
N ALA A 63 14.30 -0.48 -7.62
CA ALA A 63 15.73 -0.29 -7.83
C ALA A 63 16.35 -1.35 -8.76
N GLN A 64 15.91 -2.60 -8.68
CA GLN A 64 16.61 -3.73 -9.29
C GLN A 64 15.93 -4.29 -10.55
N CYS A 65 14.64 -4.02 -10.75
CA CYS A 65 13.87 -4.70 -11.80
C CYS A 65 13.31 -3.74 -12.87
N LEU A 66 12.90 -2.52 -12.49
CA LEU A 66 12.10 -1.67 -13.38
C LEU A 66 12.88 -1.07 -14.55
N SER A 67 14.21 -1.08 -14.53
CA SER A 67 15.00 -0.68 -15.71
C SER A 67 14.69 -1.54 -16.94
N CYS A 68 14.33 -2.82 -16.74
CA CYS A 68 13.93 -3.73 -17.80
C CYS A 68 12.44 -4.11 -17.76
N HIS A 69 11.80 -4.05 -16.58
CA HIS A 69 10.43 -4.51 -16.35
C HIS A 69 9.46 -3.37 -15.96
N SER A 70 9.57 -2.21 -16.61
CA SER A 70 8.66 -1.08 -16.42
C SER A 70 7.52 -1.04 -17.45
N THR A 71 6.58 -0.12 -17.23
CA THR A 71 5.51 0.16 -18.19
C THR A 71 6.03 0.74 -19.50
N ASP A 72 7.20 1.37 -19.51
CA ASP A 72 7.80 1.94 -20.73
C ASP A 72 8.74 0.96 -21.43
N ALA A 73 9.19 -0.09 -20.73
CA ALA A 73 10.03 -1.16 -21.28
C ALA A 73 9.25 -2.21 -22.09
N LYS A 74 7.98 -1.95 -22.46
CA LYS A 74 7.06 -2.87 -23.15
C LYS A 74 7.63 -3.35 -24.49
N GLY A 75 8.36 -4.46 -24.47
CA GLY A 75 8.57 -5.29 -25.66
C GLY A 75 9.95 -5.93 -25.82
N SER A 76 11.04 -5.37 -25.28
CA SER A 76 12.38 -5.86 -25.65
C SER A 76 13.31 -6.18 -24.47
N ALA A 77 13.33 -5.38 -23.40
CA ALA A 77 14.27 -5.59 -22.30
C ALA A 77 13.77 -6.63 -21.28
N GLY A 78 12.48 -6.55 -20.90
CA GLY A 78 11.87 -7.40 -19.87
C GLY A 78 11.04 -8.58 -20.39
N GLY A 79 11.20 -8.97 -21.66
CA GLY A 79 10.39 -10.05 -22.25
C GLY A 79 8.88 -9.76 -22.27
N GLY A 80 8.50 -8.49 -22.36
CA GLY A 80 7.10 -8.04 -22.36
C GLY A 80 6.43 -8.06 -20.98
N PHE A 81 7.16 -8.33 -19.90
CA PHE A 81 6.62 -8.38 -18.55
C PHE A 81 6.84 -7.07 -17.78
N ASP A 82 5.74 -6.49 -17.27
CA ASP A 82 5.68 -5.20 -16.58
C ASP A 82 5.40 -5.40 -15.07
N LEU A 83 6.42 -5.07 -14.26
CA LEU A 83 6.41 -5.05 -12.79
C LEU A 83 6.04 -3.69 -12.20
N GLN A 84 5.90 -2.64 -13.01
CA GLN A 84 5.46 -1.33 -12.56
C GLN A 84 3.93 -1.20 -12.54
N ALA A 85 3.24 -1.96 -13.40
CA ALA A 85 1.79 -2.03 -13.38
C ALA A 85 1.24 -2.49 -12.02
N SER A 86 0.14 -1.86 -11.59
CA SER A 86 -0.53 -2.11 -10.31
C SER A 86 -0.97 -3.57 -10.11
N GLY A 87 -1.18 -3.96 -8.86
CA GLY A 87 -1.76 -5.27 -8.50
C GLY A 87 -0.73 -6.37 -8.19
N LEU A 88 0.52 -5.99 -7.93
CA LEU A 88 1.53 -6.92 -7.40
C LEU A 88 1.34 -7.16 -5.89
N PRO A 89 1.72 -8.34 -5.38
CA PRO A 89 2.19 -9.51 -6.14
C PRO A 89 1.05 -10.29 -6.81
N GLY A 90 -0.23 -9.99 -6.55
CA GLY A 90 -1.39 -10.75 -7.06
C GLY A 90 -1.34 -11.08 -8.55
N ARG A 91 -0.94 -10.14 -9.40
CA ARG A 91 -0.77 -10.36 -10.85
C ARG A 91 0.26 -11.44 -11.22
N LEU A 92 1.27 -11.69 -10.39
CA LEU A 92 2.24 -12.76 -10.63
C LEU A 92 1.57 -14.14 -10.62
N TYR A 93 0.50 -14.31 -9.84
CA TYR A 93 -0.26 -15.56 -9.76
C TYR A 93 -1.17 -15.81 -10.97
N THR A 94 -1.40 -14.78 -11.79
CA THR A 94 -2.26 -14.87 -12.98
C THR A 94 -1.48 -14.66 -14.28
N THR A 95 -0.14 -14.64 -14.21
CA THR A 95 0.73 -14.36 -15.35
C THR A 95 1.73 -15.50 -15.53
N ASN A 96 1.93 -15.93 -16.77
CA ASN A 96 2.91 -16.95 -17.10
C ASN A 96 4.18 -16.33 -17.69
N ALA A 97 5.32 -16.97 -17.42
CA ALA A 97 6.59 -16.61 -18.02
C ALA A 97 6.56 -16.87 -19.53
N ALA A 98 7.06 -15.91 -20.31
CA ALA A 98 7.10 -16.04 -21.77
C ALA A 98 7.96 -17.21 -22.27
N CYS A 99 8.98 -17.61 -21.51
CA CYS A 99 10.03 -18.49 -22.02
C CYS A 99 9.71 -20.00 -21.90
N ASN A 100 8.89 -20.39 -20.93
CA ASN A 100 8.53 -21.80 -20.67
C ASN A 100 7.05 -21.98 -20.29
N SER A 101 6.26 -20.91 -20.37
CA SER A 101 4.84 -20.89 -19.99
C SER A 101 4.57 -21.29 -18.54
N ALA A 102 5.58 -21.35 -17.66
CA ALA A 102 5.39 -21.63 -16.24
C ALA A 102 4.73 -20.42 -15.54
N PRO A 103 3.90 -20.62 -14.50
CA PRO A 103 3.39 -19.52 -13.70
C PRO A 103 4.52 -18.68 -13.11
N LEU A 104 4.41 -17.34 -13.15
CA LEU A 104 5.39 -16.46 -12.52
C LEU A 104 5.36 -16.64 -11.00
N ALA A 105 4.18 -16.78 -10.42
CA ALA A 105 4.01 -17.24 -9.05
C ALA A 105 3.19 -18.53 -8.99
N ASP A 106 3.68 -19.50 -8.23
CA ASP A 106 2.98 -20.77 -7.97
C ASP A 106 2.11 -20.61 -6.72
N SER A 107 0.79 -20.70 -6.87
CA SER A 107 -0.15 -20.60 -5.77
C SER A 107 -0.12 -21.79 -4.80
N ALA A 108 0.34 -22.96 -5.24
CA ALA A 108 0.54 -24.12 -4.36
C ALA A 108 1.88 -24.02 -3.62
N ASN A 109 2.93 -23.53 -4.28
CA ASN A 109 4.27 -23.40 -3.71
C ASN A 109 4.91 -22.02 -3.98
N PRO A 110 4.48 -20.94 -3.31
CA PRO A 110 4.94 -19.59 -3.64
C PRO A 110 6.46 -19.38 -3.54
N SER A 111 7.15 -20.10 -2.65
CA SER A 111 8.62 -20.05 -2.54
C SER A 111 9.37 -20.69 -3.71
N GLN A 112 8.69 -21.52 -4.51
CA GLN A 112 9.23 -22.18 -5.71
C GLN A 112 8.83 -21.50 -7.02
N SER A 113 8.21 -20.32 -6.90
CA SER A 113 7.74 -19.48 -8.00
C SER A 113 8.84 -19.15 -9.00
N PHE A 114 8.49 -19.09 -10.29
CA PHE A 114 9.44 -18.77 -11.33
C PHE A 114 10.04 -17.36 -11.16
N PHE A 115 9.26 -16.41 -10.64
CA PHE A 115 9.75 -15.08 -10.25
C PHE A 115 10.99 -15.15 -9.33
N LEU A 116 10.96 -16.02 -8.31
CA LEU A 116 12.09 -16.19 -7.40
C LEU A 116 13.24 -16.98 -8.04
N LYS A 117 12.93 -17.98 -8.88
CA LYS A 117 13.93 -18.71 -9.66
C LYS A 117 14.76 -17.79 -10.55
N LYS A 118 14.16 -16.75 -11.15
CA LYS A 118 14.86 -15.74 -11.94
C LYS A 118 15.97 -15.01 -11.17
N LEU A 119 15.94 -14.98 -9.84
CA LEU A 119 16.96 -14.34 -9.01
C LEU A 119 18.17 -15.25 -8.75
N THR A 120 18.07 -16.53 -9.11
CA THR A 120 19.12 -17.54 -8.88
C THR A 120 20.01 -17.74 -10.10
N ALA A 121 21.19 -18.33 -9.90
CA ALA A 121 22.16 -18.60 -10.96
C ALA A 121 21.67 -19.59 -12.03
N SER A 122 20.69 -20.45 -11.70
CA SER A 122 20.11 -21.41 -12.63
C SER A 122 18.58 -21.34 -12.58
N PRO A 123 17.98 -20.37 -13.30
CA PRO A 123 16.53 -20.16 -13.27
C PRO A 123 15.74 -21.23 -14.04
N GLY A 124 16.41 -22.20 -14.68
CA GLY A 124 15.81 -23.21 -15.56
C GLY A 124 15.39 -22.68 -16.93
N CYS A 125 15.15 -21.37 -17.07
CA CYS A 125 14.83 -20.74 -18.34
C CYS A 125 15.27 -19.25 -18.37
N GLY A 126 15.95 -18.86 -19.45
CA GLY A 126 16.65 -17.57 -19.56
C GLY A 126 17.80 -17.42 -18.56
N SER A 127 18.25 -16.19 -18.32
CA SER A 127 19.40 -15.89 -17.44
C SER A 127 18.97 -15.41 -16.05
N GLN A 128 19.90 -15.44 -15.08
CA GLN A 128 19.73 -14.80 -13.78
C GLN A 128 19.44 -13.29 -13.95
N MET A 129 18.54 -12.77 -13.11
CA MET A 129 18.19 -11.36 -13.00
C MET A 129 18.76 -10.77 -11.71
N PRO A 130 19.23 -9.51 -11.73
CA PRO A 130 19.19 -8.56 -12.85
C PRO A 130 20.21 -8.91 -13.95
N LEU A 131 19.82 -8.80 -15.22
CA LEU A 131 20.69 -9.15 -16.34
C LEU A 131 21.84 -8.13 -16.48
N GLY A 132 23.09 -8.62 -16.47
CA GLY A 132 24.27 -7.74 -16.56
C GLY A 132 24.52 -6.87 -15.32
N GLY A 133 23.70 -7.02 -14.27
CA GLY A 133 23.85 -6.35 -12.99
C GLY A 133 24.41 -7.27 -11.91
N THR A 134 24.55 -6.72 -10.71
CA THR A 134 24.90 -7.51 -9.53
C THR A 134 23.71 -8.37 -9.10
N ALA A 135 23.96 -9.64 -8.83
CA ALA A 135 22.95 -10.53 -8.24
C ALA A 135 22.42 -9.94 -6.92
N LEU A 136 21.11 -10.10 -6.67
CA LEU A 136 20.52 -9.71 -5.40
C LEU A 136 21.20 -10.48 -4.26
N ASN A 137 21.42 -9.79 -3.15
CA ASN A 137 21.91 -10.45 -1.95
C ASN A 137 20.82 -11.33 -1.30
N ALA A 138 21.23 -12.16 -0.34
CA ALA A 138 20.32 -13.10 0.32
C ALA A 138 19.19 -12.41 1.10
N ALA A 139 19.44 -11.23 1.70
CA ALA A 139 18.43 -10.50 2.47
C ALA A 139 17.33 -9.94 1.54
N ASP A 140 17.71 -9.34 0.41
CA ASP A 140 16.74 -8.83 -0.56
C ASP A 140 15.95 -9.98 -1.21
N THR A 141 16.61 -11.11 -1.48
CA THR A 141 15.92 -12.31 -1.99
C THR A 141 14.92 -12.86 -0.97
N ALA A 142 15.27 -12.89 0.32
CA ALA A 142 14.36 -13.30 1.39
C ALA A 142 13.20 -12.30 1.61
N CYS A 143 13.45 -11.01 1.45
CA CYS A 143 12.42 -9.96 1.43
C CYS A 143 11.39 -10.21 0.32
N LEU A 144 11.86 -10.41 -0.92
CA LEU A 144 10.99 -10.68 -2.06
C LEU A 144 10.25 -12.02 -1.92
N THR A 145 10.89 -13.04 -1.35
CA THR A 145 10.28 -14.35 -1.09
C THR A 145 9.09 -14.22 -0.14
N ASN A 146 9.28 -13.57 1.01
CA ASN A 146 8.21 -13.41 1.99
C ASN A 146 7.11 -12.48 1.49
N TRP A 147 7.46 -11.41 0.76
CA TRP A 147 6.48 -10.55 0.11
C TRP A 147 5.60 -11.31 -0.88
N LEU A 148 6.20 -12.20 -1.68
CA LEU A 148 5.45 -13.03 -2.60
C LEU A 148 4.51 -13.99 -1.85
N VAL A 149 5.04 -14.73 -0.87
CA VAL A 149 4.26 -15.68 -0.05
C VAL A 149 3.09 -14.98 0.65
N ALA A 150 3.33 -13.83 1.29
CA ALA A 150 2.33 -13.08 2.02
C ALA A 150 1.24 -12.47 1.12
N GLY A 151 1.56 -12.19 -0.14
CA GLY A 151 0.61 -11.66 -1.11
C GLY A 151 -0.08 -12.72 -1.97
N LYS A 152 0.01 -14.01 -1.59
CA LYS A 152 -0.77 -15.09 -2.19
C LYS A 152 -2.27 -14.80 -2.05
N PRO A 153 -3.06 -14.80 -3.14
CA PRO A 153 -4.51 -14.65 -3.06
C PRO A 153 -5.15 -15.77 -2.23
N SER A 154 -6.17 -15.43 -1.44
CA SER A 154 -7.02 -16.41 -0.75
C SER A 154 -7.72 -17.32 -1.78
N PRO A 155 -7.93 -18.61 -1.45
CA PRO A 155 -8.65 -19.55 -2.31
C PRO A 155 -10.11 -19.17 -2.53
#